data_AF-A0A1H9SF81-F1
#
_entry.id   AF-A0A1H9SF81-F1
#
_cell.length_a   1.000
_cell.length_b   1.000
_cell.length_c   1.000
_cell.angle_alpha   90.00
_cell.angle_beta   90.00
_cell.angle_gamma   90.00
#
_symmetry.space_group_name_H-M   'P 1'
#
loop_
_entity.id
_entity.type
_entity.pdbx_description
1 polymer ?
#
loop_
_entity_poly.entity_id
_entity_poly.type
_entity_poly.pdbx_seq_one_letter_code
_entity_poly.pdbx_strand_id
1 'polypeptide(L)'
;MNVHAKFLRTDQLRHLLSPVLSEGLMAYGFHSIDVREDETADGLPILRVVAHVARAVPAEKRISAMDAAHAALRSEGEERIIFLTTPSGPEAADPADDGDED
;
A
#
# COMPACT_ATOMS: atom_id res chain seq x y z
N MET A 1 5.33 26.94 5.86
CA MET A 1 4.25 25.99 5.58
C MET A 1 4.19 25.03 6.74
N ASN A 2 3.17 25.12 7.59
CA ASN A 2 2.97 24.14 8.68
C ASN A 2 2.42 22.87 8.05
N VAL A 3 3.27 21.87 7.87
CA VAL A 3 2.87 20.53 7.43
C VAL A 3 2.30 19.83 8.67
N HIS A 4 1.03 20.07 8.98
CA HIS A 4 0.32 19.20 9.91
C HIS A 4 -0.10 17.97 9.11
N ALA A 5 0.73 16.92 9.16
CA ALA A 5 0.34 15.61 8.65
C ALA A 5 -1.00 15.22 9.29
N LYS A 6 -2.01 15.00 8.45
CA LYS A 6 -3.34 14.61 8.90
C LYS A 6 -3.36 13.09 8.97
N PHE A 7 -3.25 12.54 10.17
CA PHE A 7 -3.39 11.11 10.39
C PHE A 7 -4.85 10.69 10.19
N LEU A 8 -5.15 10.10 9.03
CA LEU A 8 -6.46 9.54 8.75
C LEU A 8 -6.68 8.28 9.58
N ARG A 9 -7.91 8.07 10.06
CA ARG A 9 -8.25 6.83 10.76
C ARG A 9 -8.35 5.68 9.77
N THR A 10 -8.19 4.44 10.26
CA THR A 10 -8.30 3.21 9.46
C THR A 10 -9.54 3.17 8.55
N ASP A 11 -10.72 3.59 9.05
CA ASP A 11 -11.96 3.57 8.28
C ASP A 11 -11.95 4.60 7.13
N GLN A 12 -11.35 5.76 7.36
CA GLN A 12 -11.16 6.80 6.34
C GLN A 12 -10.15 6.36 5.29
N LEU A 13 -9.03 5.77 5.72
CA LEU A 13 -8.03 5.17 4.82
C LEU A 13 -8.68 4.10 3.94
N ARG A 14 -9.50 3.23 4.53
CA ARG A 14 -10.21 2.21 3.78
C ARG A 14 -11.18 2.83 2.75
N HIS A 15 -11.95 3.83 3.15
CA HIS A 15 -12.89 4.48 2.23
C HIS A 15 -12.19 5.20 1.08
N LEU A 16 -11.02 5.80 1.34
CA LEU A 16 -10.20 6.50 0.36
C LEU A 16 -9.47 5.54 -0.60
N LEU A 17 -8.85 4.50 -0.05
CA LEU A 17 -7.99 3.59 -0.80
C LEU A 17 -8.76 2.49 -1.55
N SER A 18 -9.93 2.08 -1.03
CA SER A 18 -10.73 1.02 -1.66
C SER A 18 -11.12 1.30 -3.12
N PRO A 19 -11.64 2.49 -3.50
CA PRO A 19 -11.97 2.76 -4.91
C PRO A 19 -10.73 2.83 -5.80
N VAL A 20 -9.63 3.40 -5.31
CA VAL A 20 -8.35 3.52 -6.04
C VAL A 20 -7.77 2.14 -6.34
N LEU A 21 -7.68 1.29 -5.31
CA LEU A 21 -7.16 -0.07 -5.45
C LEU A 21 -8.13 -0.96 -6.24
N SER A 22 -9.45 -0.73 -6.11
CA SER A 22 -10.44 -1.43 -6.93
C SER A 22 -10.23 -1.15 -8.40
N GLU A 23 -10.05 0.10 -8.82
CA GLU A 23 -9.85 0.46 -10.22
C GLU A 23 -8.58 -0.21 -10.79
N GLY A 24 -7.47 -0.15 -10.06
CA GLY A 24 -6.20 -0.73 -10.50
C GLY A 24 -6.16 -2.26 -10.48
N LEU A 25 -6.94 -2.91 -9.60
CA LEU A 25 -6.89 -4.35 -9.34
C LEU A 25 -8.15 -5.12 -9.76
N MET A 26 -9.17 -4.46 -10.33
CA MET A 26 -10.43 -5.09 -10.73
C MET A 26 -10.21 -6.29 -11.65
N ALA A 27 -9.27 -6.17 -12.60
CA ALA A 27 -8.93 -7.23 -13.55
C ALA A 27 -8.39 -8.52 -12.88
N TYR A 28 -7.96 -8.42 -11.62
CA TYR A 28 -7.44 -9.52 -10.80
C TYR A 28 -8.47 -10.05 -9.79
N GLY A 29 -9.71 -9.56 -9.85
CA GLY A 29 -10.80 -9.97 -8.96
C GLY A 29 -10.69 -9.34 -7.58
N PHE A 30 -10.33 -8.05 -7.53
CA PHE A 30 -10.37 -7.26 -6.30
C PHE A 30 -11.75 -7.31 -5.65
N HIS A 31 -11.79 -7.48 -4.33
CA HIS A 31 -13.06 -7.45 -3.58
C HIS A 31 -13.01 -6.63 -2.29
N SER A 32 -11.88 -6.56 -1.60
CA SER A 32 -11.75 -5.78 -0.38
C SER A 32 -10.31 -5.42 -0.06
N ILE A 33 -10.14 -4.48 0.87
CA ILE A 33 -8.86 -4.16 1.48
C ILE A 33 -8.95 -4.28 3.00
N ASP A 34 -7.84 -4.68 3.60
CA ASP A 34 -7.57 -4.55 5.02
C ASP A 34 -6.48 -3.49 5.22
N VAL A 35 -6.67 -2.60 6.19
CA VAL A 35 -5.72 -1.53 6.49
C VAL A 35 -5.32 -1.69 7.94
N ARG A 36 -4.01 -1.80 8.19
CA ARG A 36 -3.44 -1.90 9.52
C ARG A 36 -2.40 -0.80 9.70
N GLU A 37 -2.48 -0.15 10.84
CA GLU A 37 -1.46 0.78 11.31
C GLU A 37 -0.42 -0.06 12.04
N ASP A 38 0.84 0.08 11.62
CA ASP A 38 1.97 -0.66 12.15
C ASP A 38 3.16 0.29 12.33
N GLU A 39 4.29 -0.21 12.81
CA GLU A 39 5.47 0.60 13.07
C GLU A 39 6.72 -0.11 12.52
N THR A 40 7.64 0.64 11.90
CA THR A 40 8.94 0.06 11.50
C THR A 40 9.78 -0.27 12.74
N ALA A 41 10.87 -1.01 12.54
CA ALA A 41 11.84 -1.29 13.61
C ALA A 41 12.42 -0.01 14.25
N ASP A 42 12.46 1.09 13.49
CA ASP A 42 12.94 2.41 13.91
C ASP A 42 11.87 3.28 14.59
N GLY A 43 10.65 2.77 14.78
CA GLY A 43 9.57 3.53 15.41
C GLY A 43 8.78 4.43 14.46
N LEU A 44 8.90 4.25 13.14
CA LEU A 44 8.18 5.08 12.17
C LEU A 44 6.79 4.50 11.89
N PRO A 45 5.71 5.30 11.97
CA PRO A 45 4.36 4.82 11.71
C PRO A 45 4.17 4.50 10.22
N ILE A 46 3.69 3.29 9.94
CA ILE A 46 3.42 2.82 8.58
C ILE A 46 1.98 2.34 8.44
N LEU A 47 1.53 2.30 7.19
CA LEU A 47 0.23 1.76 6.79
C LEU A 47 0.45 0.50 5.98
N ARG A 48 0.08 -0.64 6.55
CA ARG A 48 0.04 -1.92 5.83
C ARG A 48 -1.35 -2.09 5.23
N VAL A 49 -1.41 -2.12 3.90
CA VAL A 49 -2.65 -2.27 3.14
C VAL A 49 -2.62 -3.61 2.42
N VAL A 50 -3.54 -4.50 2.78
CA VAL A 50 -3.68 -5.80 2.14
C VAL A 50 -4.86 -5.74 1.17
N ALA A 51 -4.59 -5.85 -0.13
CA ALA A 51 -5.63 -5.95 -1.15
C ALA A 51 -5.95 -7.41 -1.43
N HIS A 52 -7.21 -7.77 -1.18
CA HIS A 52 -7.71 -9.11 -1.44
C HIS A 52 -8.22 -9.20 -2.88
N VAL A 53 -7.56 -10.05 -3.66
CA VAL A 53 -7.81 -10.28 -5.08
C VAL A 53 -7.91 -11.79 -5.34
N ALA A 54 -8.69 -12.18 -6.35
CA ALA A 54 -8.89 -13.58 -6.71
C ALA A 54 -7.68 -14.22 -7.43
N ARG A 55 -6.77 -13.40 -7.98
CA ARG A 55 -5.64 -13.86 -8.80
C ARG A 55 -4.38 -13.08 -8.48
N ALA A 56 -3.24 -13.72 -8.77
CA ALA A 56 -1.92 -13.10 -8.69
C ALA A 56 -1.86 -11.79 -9.49
N VAL A 57 -1.31 -10.75 -8.87
CA VAL A 57 -1.10 -9.44 -9.50
C VAL A 57 0.36 -9.31 -9.92
N PRO A 58 0.66 -9.00 -11.20
CA PRO A 58 2.03 -8.77 -11.63
C PRO A 58 2.63 -7.54 -10.94
N ALA A 59 3.95 -7.56 -10.70
CA ALA A 59 4.65 -6.53 -9.93
C ALA A 59 4.39 -5.11 -10.45
N GLU A 60 4.43 -4.90 -11.78
CA GLU A 60 4.17 -3.60 -12.40
C GLU A 60 2.78 -3.03 -12.05
N LYS A 61 1.77 -3.89 -11.94
CA LYS A 61 0.41 -3.49 -11.56
C LYS A 61 0.28 -3.23 -10.07
N ARG A 62 1.02 -3.97 -9.22
CA ARG A 62 1.11 -3.66 -7.79
C ARG A 62 1.77 -2.29 -7.57
N ILE A 63 2.87 -2.02 -8.25
CA ILE A 63 3.57 -0.72 -8.19
C ILE A 63 2.65 0.41 -8.65
N SER A 64 1.95 0.24 -9.77
CA SER A 64 1.00 1.25 -10.28
C SER A 64 -0.15 1.51 -9.29
N ALA A 65 -0.72 0.46 -8.69
CA ALA A 65 -1.77 0.59 -7.70
C ALA A 65 -1.29 1.25 -6.39
N MET A 66 -0.05 0.94 -5.98
CA MET A 66 0.60 1.55 -4.82
C MET A 66 0.88 3.04 -5.05
N ASP A 67 1.36 3.43 -6.23
CA ASP A 67 1.58 4.84 -6.58
C ASP A 67 0.27 5.64 -6.56
N ALA A 68 -0.80 5.09 -7.15
CA ALA A 68 -2.13 5.70 -7.12
C ALA A 68 -2.67 5.85 -5.68
N ALA A 69 -2.49 4.83 -4.85
CA ALA A 69 -2.86 4.88 -3.43
C ALA A 69 -2.08 5.97 -2.68
N HIS A 70 -0.78 6.09 -2.95
CA HIS A 70 0.07 7.10 -2.33
C HIS A 70 -0.28 8.53 -2.77
N ALA A 71 -0.61 8.72 -4.05
CA ALA A 71 -1.12 9.99 -4.56
C ALA A 71 -2.45 10.40 -3.89
N ALA A 72 -3.36 9.45 -3.69
CA ALA A 72 -4.62 9.70 -2.99
C ALA A 72 -4.42 10.09 -1.52
N LEU A 73 -3.51 9.42 -0.80
CA LEU A 73 -3.16 9.79 0.58
C LEU A 73 -2.55 11.19 0.66
N ARG A 74 -1.58 11.50 -0.20
CA ARG A 74 -0.95 12.83 -0.22
C ARG A 74 -1.94 13.95 -0.52
N SER A 75 -2.91 13.70 -1.39
CA SER A 75 -3.97 14.69 -1.67
C SER A 75 -4.81 15.02 -0.43
N GLU A 76 -4.93 14.09 0.51
CA GLU A 76 -5.65 14.28 1.78
C GLU A 76 -4.73 14.77 2.92
N GLY A 77 -3.43 14.97 2.66
CA GLY A 77 -2.44 15.37 3.65
C GLY A 77 -1.93 14.24 4.54
N GLU A 78 -2.11 12.99 4.11
CA GLU A 78 -1.57 11.80 4.76
C GLU A 78 -0.18 11.45 4.17
N GLU A 79 0.83 11.39 5.04
CA GLU A 79 2.24 11.25 4.63
C GLU A 79 2.88 9.94 5.09
N ARG A 80 2.11 9.04 5.73
CA ARG A 80 2.60 7.72 6.15
C ARG A 80 2.99 6.84 4.95
N ILE A 81 4.02 6.03 5.16
CA ILE A 81 4.49 5.05 4.19
C ILE A 81 3.45 3.94 4.04
N ILE A 82 3.11 3.58 2.80
CA ILE A 82 2.16 2.51 2.48
C ILE A 82 2.89 1.27 1.98
N PHE A 83 2.55 0.11 2.53
CA PHE A 83 2.93 -1.18 1.98
C PHE A 83 1.71 -1.89 1.42
N LEU A 84 1.66 -2.07 0.10
CA LEU A 84 0.59 -2.82 -0.56
C LEU A 84 0.97 -4.30 -0.66
N THR A 85 0.20 -5.15 0.01
CA THR A 85 0.33 -6.61 -0.09
C THR A 85 -0.85 -7.19 -0.87
N THR A 86 -0.58 -8.04 -1.85
CA THR A 86 -1.59 -8.85 -2.56
C THR A 86 -1.15 -10.31 -2.49
N PRO A 87 -2.05 -11.31 -2.50
CA PRO A 87 -1.64 -12.71 -2.67
C PRO A 87 -0.74 -12.85 -3.90
N SER A 88 0.51 -13.24 -3.67
CA SER A 88 1.51 -13.46 -4.71
C SER A 88 1.15 -14.75 -5.48
N GLY A 89 1.05 -14.66 -6.80
CA GLY A 89 1.49 -15.78 -7.65
C GLY A 89 3.01 -15.88 -7.58
N PRO A 90 3.64 -16.96 -8.08
CA PRO A 90 5.03 -17.32 -7.77
C PRO A 90 5.92 -16.07 -7.79
N GLU A 91 6.38 -15.72 -6.59
CA GLU A 91 7.16 -14.52 -6.31
C GLU A 91 8.37 -14.48 -7.25
N ALA A 92 8.47 -13.45 -8.08
CA ALA A 92 9.78 -12.96 -8.45
C ALA A 92 10.40 -12.47 -7.14
N ALA A 93 11.39 -13.22 -6.67
CA ALA A 93 12.11 -13.00 -5.43
C ALA A 93 12.35 -11.52 -5.18
N ASP A 94 12.06 -11.07 -3.95
CA ASP A 94 12.66 -9.89 -3.37
C ASP A 94 14.14 -9.84 -3.77
N PRO A 95 14.66 -8.75 -4.35
CA PRO A 95 16.10 -8.53 -4.28
C PRO A 95 16.39 -8.42 -2.79
N ALA A 96 17.01 -9.47 -2.25
CA ALA A 96 17.65 -9.43 -0.97
C ALA A 96 18.47 -8.14 -0.93
N ASP A 97 18.24 -7.37 0.12
CA ASP A 97 19.08 -6.30 0.61
C ASP A 97 20.52 -6.83 0.69
N ASP A 98 21.28 -6.64 -0.39
CA ASP A 98 22.72 -6.88 -0.46
C ASP A 98 23.39 -5.67 0.17
N GLY A 99 23.23 -5.55 1.49
CA GLY A 99 24.05 -4.70 2.33
C GLY A 99 25.38 -5.40 2.60
N ASP A 100 26.17 -5.60 1.55
CA ASP A 100 27.58 -5.97 1.63
C ASP A 100 28.37 -4.63 1.63
N GLU A 101 28.70 -4.12 2.82
CA GLU A 101 29.77 -3.14 2.98
C GLU A 101 30.77 -3.69 4.01
N ASP A 102 31.92 -4.11 3.45
CA ASP A 102 33.17 -4.54 4.09
C ASP A 102 33.79 -3.45 4.99
#